data_AF-A0A257L477-F1
#
_entry.id   AF-A0A257L477-F1
#
_cell.length_a   1.000
_cell.length_b   1.000
_cell.length_c   1.000
_cell.angle_alpha   90.00
_cell.angle_beta   90.00
_cell.angle_gamma   90.00
#
_symmetry.space_group_name_H-M   'P 1'
#
loop_
_entity.id
_entity.type
_entity.pdbx_description
1 polymer ?
#
loop_
_entity_poly.entity_id
_entity_poly.type
_entity_poly.pdbx_seq_one_letter_code
_entity_poly.pdbx_strand_id
1 'polypeptide(L)'
;ANHSWTVSLLADLMPDLIAAGVELIEQPLPRGADEALSGLQSPITICADESCTDRNSLPALQARYQAVNIKLDKCGGFTEALALANEARARGFDLMVGNMCGTSLGMAPAFLVAQLARWADLDGPLLQVGDRSHAMTFSQGVVQPPQPALWG
;
A
#
# COMPACT_ATOMS: atom_id res chain seq x y z
N ALA A 1 1.49 -5.21 -9.63
CA ALA A 1 0.99 -5.68 -10.95
C ALA A 1 0.10 -4.63 -11.61
N ASN A 2 -0.53 -3.73 -10.84
CA ASN A 2 -1.21 -2.53 -11.36
C ASN A 2 -2.26 -2.86 -12.41
N HIS A 3 -3.22 -3.72 -12.04
CA HIS A 3 -4.36 -4.10 -12.88
C HIS A 3 -4.07 -4.98 -14.10
N SER A 4 -2.82 -5.35 -14.36
CA SER A 4 -2.46 -5.93 -15.66
C SER A 4 -2.74 -7.42 -15.81
N TRP A 5 -3.07 -8.14 -14.72
CA TRP A 5 -3.17 -9.60 -14.74
C TRP A 5 -4.61 -10.10 -14.83
N THR A 6 -4.74 -11.36 -15.23
CA THR A 6 -5.96 -12.16 -15.12
C THR A 6 -5.81 -13.18 -13.99
N VAL A 7 -6.91 -13.81 -13.57
CA VAL A 7 -6.85 -14.92 -12.58
C VAL A 7 -6.02 -16.08 -13.11
N SER A 8 -6.11 -16.38 -14.41
CA SER A 8 -5.31 -17.45 -15.02
C SER A 8 -3.83 -17.14 -14.93
N LEU A 9 -3.41 -15.92 -15.29
CA LEU A 9 -2.01 -15.53 -15.21
C LEU A 9 -1.50 -15.51 -13.76
N LEU A 10 -2.32 -15.05 -12.81
CA LEU A 10 -2.00 -15.09 -11.39
C LEU A 10 -1.73 -16.54 -10.92
N ALA A 11 -2.58 -17.49 -11.34
CA ALA A 11 -2.39 -18.90 -11.01
C ALA A 11 -1.15 -19.50 -11.69
N ASP A 12 -0.91 -19.16 -12.96
CA ASP A 12 0.22 -19.64 -13.73
C ASP A 12 1.56 -19.16 -13.15
N LEU A 13 1.63 -17.91 -12.68
CA LEU A 13 2.84 -17.33 -12.08
C LEU A 13 3.08 -17.73 -10.62
N MET A 14 2.05 -18.22 -9.92
CA MET A 14 2.12 -18.47 -8.48
C MET A 14 3.30 -19.35 -8.04
N PRO A 15 3.60 -20.49 -8.70
CA PRO A 15 4.73 -21.33 -8.30
C PRO A 15 6.07 -20.59 -8.37
N ASP A 16 6.28 -19.77 -9.41
CA ASP A 16 7.51 -19.01 -9.61
C ASP A 16 7.63 -17.86 -8.61
N LEU A 17 6.53 -17.18 -8.30
CA LEU A 17 6.49 -16.13 -7.28
C LEU A 17 6.85 -16.69 -5.88
N ILE A 18 6.34 -17.88 -5.54
CA ILE A 18 6.69 -18.58 -4.30
C ILE A 18 8.17 -18.95 -4.30
N ALA A 19 8.69 -19.53 -5.39
CA ALA A 19 10.09 -19.92 -5.51
C ALA A 19 11.04 -18.71 -5.41
N ALA A 20 10.60 -17.53 -5.89
CA ALA A 20 11.34 -16.28 -5.78
C ALA A 20 11.25 -15.62 -4.39
N GLY A 21 10.42 -16.13 -3.48
CA GLY A 21 10.25 -15.56 -2.14
C GLY A 21 9.43 -14.27 -2.12
N VAL A 22 8.51 -14.09 -3.07
CA VAL A 22 7.61 -12.93 -3.09
C VAL A 22 6.64 -13.00 -1.90
N GLU A 23 6.59 -11.93 -1.10
CA GLU A 23 5.78 -11.87 0.12
C GLU A 23 4.40 -11.20 -0.08
N LEU A 24 4.26 -10.35 -1.11
CA LEU A 24 3.08 -9.53 -1.36
C LEU A 24 2.82 -9.39 -2.86
N ILE A 25 1.57 -9.56 -3.30
CA ILE A 25 1.11 -9.26 -4.66
C ILE A 25 0.14 -8.08 -4.59
N GLU A 26 0.56 -6.94 -5.11
CA GLU A 26 -0.26 -5.72 -5.13
C GLU A 26 -1.07 -5.61 -6.42
N GLN A 27 -2.39 -5.50 -6.22
CA GLN A 27 -3.43 -5.28 -7.21
C GLN A 27 -3.22 -6.04 -8.54
N PRO A 28 -3.39 -7.37 -8.53
CA PRO A 28 -3.21 -8.18 -9.74
C PRO A 28 -4.27 -7.88 -10.80
N LEU A 29 -5.55 -7.82 -10.41
CA LEU A 29 -6.67 -7.68 -11.34
C LEU A 29 -7.14 -6.23 -11.46
N PRO A 30 -7.76 -5.84 -12.60
CA PRO A 30 -8.37 -4.53 -12.75
C PRO A 30 -9.45 -4.27 -11.69
N ARG A 31 -9.42 -3.07 -11.10
CA ARG A 31 -10.52 -2.57 -10.26
C ARG A 31 -11.85 -2.70 -11.00
N GLY A 32 -12.86 -3.24 -10.32
CA GLY A 32 -14.19 -3.49 -10.88
C GLY A 32 -14.32 -4.80 -11.68
N ALA A 33 -13.21 -5.49 -11.92
CA ALA A 33 -13.17 -6.85 -12.46
C ALA A 33 -12.46 -7.82 -11.50
N ASP A 34 -12.32 -7.44 -10.22
CA ASP A 34 -11.58 -8.16 -9.19
C ASP A 34 -12.45 -9.05 -8.30
N GLU A 35 -13.75 -9.16 -8.58
CA GLU A 35 -14.66 -10.15 -7.95
C GLU A 35 -14.16 -11.59 -8.10
N ALA A 36 -13.39 -11.86 -9.16
CA ALA A 36 -12.81 -13.17 -9.40
C ALA A 36 -11.74 -13.58 -8.35
N LEU A 37 -11.29 -12.66 -7.50
CA LEU A 37 -10.47 -12.97 -6.32
C LEU A 37 -11.30 -13.48 -5.14
N SER A 38 -12.63 -13.34 -5.17
CA SER A 38 -13.50 -13.70 -4.07
C SER A 38 -13.37 -15.19 -3.71
N GLY A 39 -13.00 -15.46 -2.46
CA GLY A 39 -12.80 -16.83 -1.97
C GLY A 39 -11.50 -17.51 -2.43
N LEU A 40 -10.70 -16.87 -3.28
CA LEU A 40 -9.40 -17.39 -3.71
C LEU A 40 -8.47 -17.49 -2.50
N GLN A 41 -7.98 -18.70 -2.22
CA GLN A 41 -6.97 -18.93 -1.20
C GLN A 41 -5.59 -18.78 -1.83
N SER A 42 -4.97 -17.62 -1.64
CA SER A 42 -3.63 -17.34 -2.15
C SER A 42 -2.57 -17.63 -1.08
N PRO A 43 -1.50 -18.36 -1.41
CA PRO A 43 -0.38 -18.58 -0.49
C PRO A 43 0.47 -17.31 -0.28
N ILE A 44 0.36 -16.34 -1.19
CA ILE A 44 0.98 -15.01 -1.08
C ILE A 44 -0.12 -13.98 -0.82
N THR A 45 0.08 -13.08 0.14
CA THR A 45 -0.88 -12.02 0.47
C THR A 45 -1.22 -11.19 -0.77
N ILE A 46 -2.51 -11.03 -1.06
CA ILE A 46 -2.99 -10.14 -2.12
C ILE A 46 -3.44 -8.82 -1.49
N CYS A 47 -2.85 -7.72 -1.96
CA CYS A 47 -3.09 -6.37 -1.47
C CYS A 47 -3.91 -5.54 -2.45
N ALA A 48 -4.97 -4.87 -1.98
CA ALA A 48 -5.72 -3.90 -2.77
C ALA A 48 -5.02 -2.54 -2.76
N ASP A 49 -4.73 -1.97 -3.93
CA ASP A 49 -4.29 -0.58 -4.07
C ASP A 49 -5.38 0.25 -4.73
N GLU A 50 -5.50 0.20 -6.05
CA GLU A 50 -6.50 0.97 -6.77
C GLU A 50 -7.94 0.64 -6.36
N SER A 51 -8.22 -0.60 -5.89
CA SER A 51 -9.52 -1.00 -5.35
C SER A 51 -9.79 -0.47 -3.92
N CYS A 52 -8.77 0.04 -3.21
CA CYS A 52 -8.93 0.67 -1.90
C CYS A 52 -8.66 2.17 -2.00
N THR A 53 -9.71 3.01 -1.94
CA THR A 53 -9.53 4.48 -1.95
C THR A 53 -9.64 5.09 -0.56
N ASP A 54 -10.66 4.72 0.18
CA ASP A 54 -11.06 5.26 1.48
C ASP A 54 -11.77 4.17 2.31
N ARG A 55 -12.30 4.50 3.50
CA ARG A 55 -13.00 3.53 4.35
C ARG A 55 -14.24 2.93 3.69
N ASN A 56 -14.89 3.67 2.79
CA ASN A 56 -16.07 3.17 2.07
C ASN A 56 -15.74 2.02 1.12
N SER A 57 -14.46 1.83 0.78
CA SER A 57 -14.00 0.71 -0.04
C SER A 57 -13.98 -0.61 0.74
N LEU A 58 -13.70 -0.58 2.05
CA LEU A 58 -13.41 -1.77 2.86
C LEU A 58 -14.47 -2.88 2.82
N PRO A 59 -15.79 -2.59 2.89
CA PRO A 59 -16.80 -3.65 2.86
C PRO A 59 -16.71 -4.55 1.63
N ALA A 60 -16.38 -3.99 0.46
CA ALA A 60 -16.28 -4.74 -0.79
C ALA A 60 -15.02 -5.62 -0.86
N LEU A 61 -13.96 -5.26 -0.13
CA LEU A 61 -12.64 -5.91 -0.24
C LEU A 61 -12.49 -7.17 0.60
N GLN A 62 -13.31 -7.36 1.64
CA GLN A 62 -13.15 -8.41 2.65
C GLN A 62 -13.08 -9.83 2.08
N ALA A 63 -13.82 -10.10 1.01
CA ALA A 63 -13.85 -11.42 0.39
C ALA A 63 -12.69 -11.65 -0.62
N ARG A 64 -11.99 -10.58 -1.01
CA ARG A 64 -11.06 -10.54 -2.17
C ARG A 64 -9.60 -10.34 -1.79
N TYR A 65 -9.34 -9.59 -0.72
CA TYR A 65 -8.00 -9.14 -0.38
C TYR A 65 -7.65 -9.46 1.07
N GLN A 66 -6.37 -9.73 1.32
CA GLN A 66 -5.83 -9.96 2.65
C GLN A 66 -5.18 -8.70 3.23
N ALA A 67 -4.72 -7.80 2.35
CA ALA A 67 -4.14 -6.52 2.74
C ALA A 67 -4.74 -5.35 1.95
N VAL A 68 -4.56 -4.13 2.48
CA VAL A 68 -4.90 -2.88 1.77
C VAL A 68 -3.70 -1.93 1.77
N ASN A 69 -3.50 -1.24 0.65
CA ASN A 69 -2.50 -0.18 0.49
C ASN A 69 -3.17 1.19 0.73
N ILE A 70 -2.77 1.87 1.80
CA ILE A 70 -3.25 3.19 2.17
C ILE A 70 -2.31 4.24 1.58
N LYS A 71 -2.86 5.14 0.76
CA LYS A 71 -2.15 6.30 0.22
C LYS A 71 -2.93 7.56 0.56
N LEU A 72 -2.25 8.57 1.08
CA LEU A 72 -2.87 9.84 1.48
C LEU A 72 -3.58 10.51 0.31
N ASP A 73 -3.02 10.44 -0.89
CA ASP A 73 -3.60 10.98 -2.11
C ASP A 73 -4.93 10.31 -2.50
N LYS A 74 -5.12 9.03 -2.16
CA LYS A 74 -6.37 8.31 -2.44
C LYS A 74 -7.46 8.60 -1.43
N CYS A 75 -7.10 8.64 -0.15
CA CYS A 75 -8.08 8.80 0.94
C CYS A 75 -8.35 10.27 1.31
N GLY A 76 -7.63 11.23 0.72
CA GLY A 76 -7.83 12.65 0.98
C GLY A 76 -7.11 13.16 2.23
N GLY A 77 -5.98 12.55 2.60
CA GLY A 77 -5.06 13.08 3.60
C GLY A 77 -4.96 12.29 4.90
N PHE A 78 -4.19 12.84 5.84
CA PHE A 78 -3.74 12.13 7.05
C PHE A 78 -4.88 11.66 7.97
N THR A 79 -5.90 12.49 8.18
CA THR A 79 -7.03 12.16 9.07
C THR A 79 -7.78 10.92 8.61
N GLU A 80 -8.15 10.86 7.32
CA GLU A 80 -8.83 9.69 6.77
C GLU A 80 -7.88 8.49 6.65
N ALA A 81 -6.59 8.71 6.36
CA ALA A 81 -5.60 7.62 6.35
C ALA A 81 -5.50 6.89 7.70
N LEU A 82 -5.46 7.63 8.82
CA LEU A 82 -5.48 7.03 10.16
C LEU A 82 -6.79 6.31 10.46
N ALA A 83 -7.93 6.90 10.10
CA ALA A 83 -9.23 6.27 10.28
C ALA A 83 -9.32 4.97 9.46
N LEU A 84 -8.83 4.99 8.21
CA LEU A 84 -8.78 3.84 7.31
C LEU A 84 -7.88 2.74 7.85
N ALA A 85 -6.69 3.07 8.33
CA ALA A 85 -5.77 2.11 8.92
C ALA A 85 -6.40 1.38 10.12
N ASN A 86 -7.03 2.13 11.03
CA ASN A 86 -7.68 1.56 12.21
C ASN A 86 -8.87 0.67 11.84
N GLU A 87 -9.73 1.12 10.91
CA GLU A 87 -10.89 0.34 10.50
C GLU A 87 -10.49 -0.92 9.72
N ALA A 88 -9.49 -0.84 8.84
CA ALA A 88 -8.98 -1.98 8.10
C ALA A 88 -8.38 -3.04 9.05
N ARG A 89 -7.59 -2.62 10.05
CA ARG A 89 -7.08 -3.54 11.08
C ARG A 89 -8.18 -4.18 11.92
N ALA A 90 -9.20 -3.41 12.30
CA ALA A 90 -10.35 -3.93 13.04
C ALA A 90 -11.13 -4.99 12.23
N ARG A 91 -11.07 -4.91 10.89
CA ARG A 91 -11.62 -5.89 9.96
C ARG A 91 -10.67 -7.03 9.60
N GLY A 92 -9.46 -7.05 10.18
CA GLY A 92 -8.49 -8.12 9.99
C GLY A 92 -7.65 -8.02 8.72
N PHE A 93 -7.61 -6.87 8.04
CA PHE A 93 -6.67 -6.65 6.95
C PHE A 93 -5.26 -6.41 7.50
N ASP A 94 -4.26 -6.98 6.83
CA ASP A 94 -2.89 -6.46 6.91
C ASP A 94 -2.83 -5.08 6.22
N LEU A 95 -1.89 -4.24 6.62
CA LEU A 95 -1.72 -2.91 6.03
C LEU A 95 -0.40 -2.79 5.29
N MET A 96 -0.48 -2.15 4.13
CA MET A 96 0.62 -1.48 3.46
C MET A 96 0.33 0.02 3.47
N VAL A 97 1.35 0.85 3.64
CA VAL A 97 1.24 2.30 3.43
C VAL A 97 2.14 2.70 2.29
N GLY A 98 1.53 3.19 1.23
CA GLY A 98 2.20 3.57 0.00
C GLY A 98 2.25 5.08 -0.21
N ASN A 99 2.81 5.45 -1.36
CA ASN A 99 2.84 6.82 -1.82
C ASN A 99 2.40 6.95 -3.29
N MET A 100 2.19 8.19 -3.71
CA MET A 100 2.37 8.58 -5.11
C MET A 100 3.79 9.13 -5.27
N CYS A 101 4.31 9.16 -6.50
CA CYS A 101 5.58 9.84 -6.79
C CYS A 101 5.55 11.30 -6.29
N GLY A 102 6.36 11.59 -5.26
CA GLY A 102 6.33 12.87 -4.57
C GLY A 102 7.54 13.12 -3.68
N THR A 103 7.60 14.32 -3.10
CA THR A 103 8.70 14.79 -2.24
C THR A 103 8.57 14.29 -0.80
N SER A 104 9.62 14.46 0.02
CA SER A 104 9.60 14.10 1.45
C SER A 104 8.44 14.72 2.23
N LEU A 105 7.93 15.89 1.79
CA LEU A 105 6.77 16.53 2.39
C LEU A 105 5.50 15.65 2.33
N GLY A 106 5.31 14.88 1.26
CA GLY A 106 4.19 13.95 1.14
C GLY A 106 4.39 12.69 1.98
N MET A 107 5.64 12.24 2.13
CA MET A 107 5.98 11.05 2.90
C MET A 107 5.88 11.29 4.41
N ALA A 108 6.13 12.52 4.89
CA ALA A 108 6.17 12.85 6.31
C ALA A 108 4.89 12.45 7.09
N PRO A 109 3.67 12.84 6.68
CA PRO A 109 2.45 12.34 7.34
C PRO A 109 2.20 10.85 7.10
N ALA A 110 2.56 10.31 5.93
CA ALA A 110 2.41 8.90 5.62
C ALA A 110 3.28 8.00 6.52
N PHE A 111 4.47 8.47 6.91
CA PHE A 111 5.37 7.79 7.84
C PHE A 111 4.69 7.45 9.18
N LEU A 112 3.85 8.35 9.69
CA LEU A 112 3.12 8.13 10.93
C LEU A 112 2.04 7.05 10.76
N VAL A 113 1.35 7.00 9.62
CA VAL A 113 0.40 5.94 9.31
C VAL A 113 1.11 4.60 9.13
N ALA A 114 2.30 4.60 8.51
CA ALA A 114 3.12 3.42 8.27
C ALA A 114 3.57 2.72 9.56
N GLN A 115 3.56 3.39 10.72
CA GLN A 115 3.82 2.74 12.02
C GLN A 115 2.75 1.71 12.40
N LEU A 116 1.59 1.73 11.73
CA LEU A 116 0.51 0.76 11.89
C LEU A 116 0.59 -0.38 10.87
N ALA A 117 1.54 -0.33 9.93
CA ALA A 117 1.58 -1.17 8.75
C ALA A 117 2.72 -2.20 8.78
N ARG A 118 2.51 -3.29 8.04
CA ARG A 118 3.51 -4.35 7.85
C ARG A 118 4.47 -3.99 6.72
N TRP A 119 3.97 -3.35 5.67
CA TRP A 119 4.76 -2.88 4.54
C TRP A 119 4.67 -1.36 4.42
N ALA A 120 5.80 -0.74 4.07
CA ALA A 120 5.88 0.68 3.79
C ALA A 120 6.56 0.89 2.45
N ASP A 121 5.84 1.53 1.54
CA ASP A 121 6.33 2.05 0.27
C ASP A 121 6.33 3.57 0.35
N LEU A 122 7.41 4.14 0.88
CA LEU A 122 7.60 5.58 1.11
C LEU A 122 8.85 6.11 0.39
N ASP A 123 9.15 5.54 -0.77
CA ASP A 123 10.35 5.77 -1.55
C ASP A 123 10.24 6.90 -2.57
N GLY A 124 9.06 7.53 -2.71
CA GLY A 124 8.80 8.60 -3.68
C GLY A 124 9.93 9.65 -3.80
N PRO A 125 10.53 10.14 -2.68
CA PRO A 125 11.64 11.09 -2.73
C PRO A 125 12.92 10.53 -3.38
N LEU A 126 13.19 9.24 -3.23
CA LEU A 126 14.35 8.56 -3.82
C LEU A 126 14.26 8.46 -5.34
N LEU A 127 13.06 8.59 -5.90
CA LEU A 127 12.80 8.56 -7.34
C LEU A 127 12.94 9.94 -7.99
N GLN A 128 13.21 11.00 -7.22
CA GLN A 128 13.32 12.38 -7.69
C GLN A 128 14.78 12.81 -7.88
N VAL A 129 15.02 13.73 -8.82
CA VAL A 129 16.33 14.39 -8.98
C VAL A 129 16.65 15.34 -7.82
N GLY A 130 15.61 15.89 -7.17
CA GLY A 130 15.76 16.78 -6.03
C GLY A 130 14.54 16.74 -5.11
N ASP A 131 14.77 17.12 -3.85
CA ASP A 131 13.76 17.07 -2.79
C ASP A 131 13.76 18.37 -1.96
N ARG A 132 12.97 18.43 -0.89
CA ARG A 132 12.86 19.57 0.02
C ARG A 132 14.18 19.83 0.76
N SER A 133 14.38 21.08 1.20
CA SER A 133 15.57 21.48 1.97
C SER A 133 15.74 20.71 3.29
N HIS A 134 14.63 20.35 3.93
CA HIS A 134 14.61 19.52 5.15
C HIS A 134 14.07 18.12 4.84
N ALA A 135 14.56 17.46 3.78
CA ALA A 135 14.10 16.15 3.35
C ALA A 135 14.18 15.07 4.45
N MET A 136 13.34 14.05 4.32
CA MET A 136 13.45 12.83 5.12
C MET A 136 14.75 12.11 4.77
N THR A 137 15.34 11.45 5.77
CA THR A 137 16.57 10.69 5.60
C THR A 137 16.25 9.23 5.36
N PHE A 138 16.92 8.63 4.37
CA PHE A 138 16.85 7.20 4.06
C PHE A 138 18.24 6.60 4.28
N SER A 139 18.35 5.58 5.12
CA SER A 139 19.62 4.93 5.42
C SER A 139 19.42 3.43 5.55
N GLN A 140 20.24 2.65 4.83
CA GLN A 140 20.23 1.18 4.89
C GLN A 140 18.82 0.57 4.68
N GLY A 141 18.06 1.13 3.73
CA GLY A 141 16.69 0.67 3.44
C GLY A 141 15.62 1.14 4.44
N VAL A 142 15.96 2.02 5.39
CA VAL A 142 15.05 2.52 6.42
C VAL A 142 14.87 4.04 6.29
N VAL A 143 13.61 4.47 6.16
CA VAL A 143 13.22 5.88 6.25
C VAL A 143 13.16 6.32 7.71
N GLN A 144 13.76 7.47 8.02
CA GLN A 144 13.78 8.06 9.36
C GLN A 144 12.58 8.98 9.61
N PRO A 145 12.16 9.21 10.87
CA PRO A 145 11.08 10.12 11.19
C PRO A 145 11.30 11.53 10.60
N PRO A 146 10.21 12.22 10.17
CA PRO A 146 10.33 13.60 9.67
C PRO A 146 10.70 14.55 10.82
N GLN A 147 11.41 15.63 10.48
CA GLN A 147 11.71 16.72 11.41
C GLN A 147 10.62 17.81 11.34
N PRO A 148 10.37 18.57 12.41
CA PRO A 148 9.42 19.69 12.40
C PRO A 148 9.72 20.77 11.35
N ALA A 149 10.99 20.92 10.97
CA ALA A 149 11.40 21.83 9.89
C ALA A 149 10.88 21.42 8.50
N LEU A 150 10.43 20.17 8.35
CA LEU A 150 9.74 19.66 7.17
C LEU A 150 8.22 19.69 7.36
N TRP A 151 7.72 18.96 8.36
CA TRP A 151 6.31 18.78 8.67
C TRP A 151 6.13 18.11 10.03
N GLY A 152 5.17 18.60 10.83
CA GLY A 152 4.95 18.17 12.22
C GLY A 152 5.79 18.97 13.21
#